data_AF-A0A953P132-F1
#
_entry.id   AF-A0A953P132-F1
#
_cell.length_a   1.000
_cell.length_b   1.000
_cell.length_c   1.000
_cell.angle_alpha   90.00
_cell.angle_beta   90.00
_cell.angle_gamma   90.00
#
_symmetry.space_group_name_H-M   'P 1'
#
loop_
_entity.id
_entity.type
_entity.pdbx_description
1 polymer ?
#
loop_
_entity_poly.entity_id
_entity_poly.type
_entity_poly.pdbx_seq_one_letter_code
_entity_poly.pdbx_strand_id
1 'polypeptide(L)'
;MHFANSLLKAVVSAVAVWIVFAVGALPALAQATKPTGEYSVKFLCGTAGGRIRSVVPGKYATSINIHNPHFQGSGGIKFDKKFVRALPEEGPEPGASYRPSDLSPHGLEPDYAMEVDCFEIRMKLGLPPNGTNFIEGWVVIYTYADPAGRPEQLDVTAAYTVASLSGSSVSLEVASIAQRSVN
;
A
#
# COMPACT_ATOMS: atom_id res chain seq x y z
N MET A 1 -13.50 -90.72 -7.76
CA MET A 1 -12.18 -90.17 -8.14
C MET A 1 -12.42 -88.73 -8.58
N HIS A 2 -12.38 -87.74 -7.68
CA HIS A 2 -11.21 -87.03 -7.14
C HIS A 2 -10.54 -86.07 -8.13
N PHE A 3 -10.47 -84.79 -7.72
CA PHE A 3 -9.77 -83.62 -8.31
C PHE A 3 -10.37 -83.11 -9.64
N ALA A 4 -10.70 -81.84 -9.87
CA ALA A 4 -10.26 -80.61 -9.23
C ALA A 4 -11.39 -79.54 -9.35
N ASN A 5 -11.87 -79.12 -8.18
CA ASN A 5 -12.52 -77.84 -7.97
C ASN A 5 -11.54 -77.06 -7.08
N SER A 6 -11.46 -75.73 -7.24
CA SER A 6 -10.59 -74.81 -6.48
C SER A 6 -9.20 -74.60 -7.09
N LEU A 7 -9.07 -73.50 -7.84
CA LEU A 7 -7.88 -72.61 -7.91
C LEU A 7 -7.96 -71.56 -9.04
N LEU A 8 -9.05 -71.49 -9.80
CA LEU A 8 -9.23 -70.49 -10.87
C LEU A 8 -10.26 -69.38 -10.57
N LYS A 9 -10.57 -69.12 -9.30
CA LYS A 9 -11.47 -68.02 -8.89
C LYS A 9 -10.88 -67.09 -7.82
N ALA A 10 -9.59 -67.23 -7.52
CA ALA A 10 -8.90 -66.42 -6.53
C ALA A 10 -7.53 -65.95 -7.04
N VAL A 11 -7.51 -65.34 -8.22
CA VAL A 11 -6.42 -64.42 -8.57
C VAL A 11 -7.07 -63.09 -8.98
N VAL A 12 -7.38 -62.31 -7.94
CA VAL A 12 -7.11 -60.87 -7.89
C VAL A 12 -7.72 -60.07 -9.07
N SER A 13 -9.01 -59.76 -9.12
CA SER A 13 -9.69 -58.74 -8.32
C SER A 13 -8.84 -57.54 -7.85
N ALA A 14 -7.86 -57.06 -8.65
CA ALA A 14 -7.12 -55.83 -8.36
C ALA A 14 -6.64 -55.05 -9.60
N VAL A 15 -7.47 -54.90 -10.63
CA VAL A 15 -7.07 -54.11 -11.83
C VAL A 15 -8.07 -53.02 -12.22
N ALA A 16 -9.26 -52.96 -11.63
CA ALA A 16 -10.21 -51.91 -11.94
C ALA A 16 -10.60 -51.18 -10.65
N VAL A 17 -10.47 -49.85 -10.64
CA VAL A 17 -10.79 -48.90 -9.56
C VAL A 17 -9.58 -48.49 -8.69
N TRP A 18 -8.56 -47.88 -9.31
CA TRP A 18 -7.62 -46.96 -8.62
C TRP A 18 -7.10 -45.84 -9.55
N ILE A 19 -7.90 -45.40 -10.54
CA ILE A 19 -7.50 -44.29 -11.43
C ILE A 19 -8.65 -43.30 -11.60
N VAL A 20 -9.22 -42.76 -10.52
CA VAL A 20 -10.03 -41.52 -10.62
C VAL A 20 -10.05 -40.76 -9.30
N PHE A 21 -8.91 -40.34 -8.74
CA PHE A 21 -8.88 -39.26 -7.74
C PHE A 21 -7.59 -38.41 -7.77
N ALA A 22 -6.94 -38.34 -8.93
CA ALA A 22 -6.01 -37.24 -9.22
C ALA A 22 -6.80 -36.10 -9.89
N VAL A 23 -7.83 -35.60 -9.22
CA VAL A 23 -8.42 -34.31 -9.61
C VAL A 23 -7.37 -33.27 -9.24
N GLY A 24 -6.70 -32.77 -10.27
CA GLY A 24 -5.57 -31.87 -10.15
C GLY A 24 -5.90 -30.71 -9.21
N ALA A 25 -5.05 -30.52 -8.20
CA ALA A 25 -4.85 -29.20 -7.66
C ALA A 25 -4.26 -28.36 -8.80
N LEU A 26 -5.14 -27.73 -9.58
CA LEU A 26 -4.71 -26.62 -10.41
C LEU A 26 -4.04 -25.63 -9.45
N PRO A 27 -2.82 -25.15 -9.74
CA PRO A 27 -2.29 -24.03 -8.99
C PRO A 27 -3.32 -22.92 -9.16
N ALA A 28 -3.97 -22.53 -8.05
CA ALA A 28 -4.75 -21.31 -8.02
C ALA A 28 -3.77 -20.22 -8.41
N LEU A 29 -3.86 -19.74 -9.66
CA LEU A 29 -3.18 -18.54 -10.07
C LEU A 29 -3.67 -17.48 -9.09
N ALA A 30 -2.78 -17.02 -8.21
CA ALA A 30 -3.06 -15.89 -7.35
C ALA A 30 -3.41 -14.74 -8.29
N GLN A 31 -4.70 -14.50 -8.51
CA GLN A 31 -5.15 -13.36 -9.27
C GLN A 31 -4.68 -12.15 -8.48
N ALA A 32 -3.81 -11.35 -9.09
CA ALA A 32 -3.38 -10.10 -8.49
C ALA A 32 -4.63 -9.31 -8.14
N THR A 33 -4.92 -9.17 -6.85
CA THR A 33 -6.12 -8.47 -6.39
C THR A 33 -5.98 -7.03 -6.83
N LYS A 34 -6.97 -6.52 -7.57
CA LYS A 34 -6.97 -5.13 -8.01
C LYS A 34 -7.39 -4.24 -6.84
N PRO A 35 -6.73 -3.09 -6.61
CA PRO A 35 -7.21 -2.10 -5.66
C PRO A 35 -8.64 -1.67 -5.99
N THR A 36 -9.47 -1.53 -4.97
CA THR A 36 -10.83 -0.99 -5.09
C THR A 36 -10.92 0.45 -4.62
N GLY A 37 -9.97 0.88 -3.78
CA GLY A 37 -9.86 2.23 -3.25
C GLY A 37 -8.47 2.81 -3.34
N GLU A 38 -8.40 4.14 -3.36
CA GLU A 38 -7.15 4.88 -3.27
C GLU A 38 -7.29 6.14 -2.41
N TYR A 39 -6.29 6.41 -1.59
CA TYR A 39 -6.05 7.71 -0.96
C TYR A 39 -4.82 8.33 -1.61
N SER A 40 -4.92 9.59 -2.01
CA SER A 40 -3.82 10.37 -2.58
C SER A 40 -3.47 11.52 -1.63
N VAL A 41 -2.47 11.31 -0.77
CA VAL A 41 -2.06 12.28 0.24
C VAL A 41 -0.89 13.11 -0.31
N LYS A 42 -1.05 14.43 -0.43
CA LYS A 42 0.07 15.33 -0.79
C LYS A 42 1.08 15.34 0.36
N PHE A 43 2.37 15.47 0.07
CA PHE A 43 3.38 15.74 1.10
C PHE A 43 4.25 16.94 0.73
N LEU A 44 4.78 17.59 1.77
CA LEU A 44 5.70 18.73 1.73
C LEU A 44 6.79 18.48 2.78
N CYS A 45 8.05 18.34 2.35
CA CYS A 45 9.15 18.01 3.25
C CYS A 45 10.42 18.81 2.96
N GLY A 46 11.03 19.37 4.00
CA GLY A 46 12.30 20.08 3.92
C GLY A 46 12.14 21.60 3.80
N THR A 47 13.22 22.26 3.39
CA THR A 47 13.33 23.73 3.41
C THR A 47 13.13 24.29 2.01
N ALA A 48 12.05 25.06 1.83
CA ALA A 48 11.82 25.85 0.63
C ALA A 48 12.38 27.26 0.82
N GLY A 49 13.32 27.66 -0.03
CA GLY A 49 13.83 29.04 -0.12
C GLY A 49 13.20 29.82 -1.28
N GLY A 50 13.61 31.07 -1.48
CA GLY A 50 12.99 31.97 -2.48
C GLY A 50 13.10 31.55 -3.96
N ARG A 51 13.84 30.48 -4.29
CA ARG A 51 13.87 29.90 -5.64
C ARG A 51 12.78 28.84 -5.87
N ILE A 52 12.20 28.29 -4.80
CA ILE A 52 11.08 27.35 -4.88
C ILE A 52 9.79 28.16 -4.98
N ARG A 53 9.03 27.96 -6.05
CA ARG A 53 7.84 28.76 -6.38
C ARG A 53 6.51 28.09 -6.02
N SER A 54 6.52 26.80 -5.68
CA SER A 54 5.30 26.04 -5.39
C SER A 54 4.75 26.27 -3.98
N VAL A 55 5.56 26.79 -3.07
CA VAL A 55 5.19 27.07 -1.68
C VAL A 55 5.89 28.33 -1.18
N VAL A 56 5.39 28.94 -0.09
CA VAL A 56 6.07 30.08 0.54
C VAL A 56 7.42 29.66 1.15
N PRO A 57 8.39 30.57 1.34
CA PRO A 57 9.65 30.21 1.99
C PRO A 57 9.42 29.70 3.43
N GLY A 58 9.99 28.54 3.77
CA GLY A 58 9.80 27.92 5.09
C GLY A 58 10.39 26.52 5.22
N LYS A 59 10.33 25.97 6.43
CA LYS A 59 10.68 24.58 6.77
C LYS A 59 9.41 23.78 6.91
N TYR A 60 9.20 22.83 6.00
CA TYR A 60 7.99 22.04 5.87
C TYR A 60 8.17 20.65 6.47
N ALA A 61 7.17 20.21 7.23
CA ALA A 61 7.05 18.83 7.67
C ALA A 61 5.61 18.35 7.50
N THR A 62 5.49 17.11 7.02
CA THR A 62 4.23 16.38 6.87
C THR A 62 4.25 15.18 7.81
N SER A 63 3.16 14.96 8.53
CA SER A 63 2.84 13.71 9.23
C SER A 63 1.48 13.22 8.74
N ILE A 64 1.38 11.94 8.41
CA ILE A 64 0.15 11.31 7.90
C ILE A 64 -0.18 10.15 8.83
N ASN A 65 -1.33 10.21 9.49
CA ASN A 65 -1.86 9.10 10.25
C ASN A 65 -2.83 8.29 9.41
N ILE A 66 -2.65 6.97 9.45
CA ILE A 66 -3.50 5.98 8.80
C ILE A 66 -4.06 5.11 9.90
N HIS A 67 -5.39 5.08 10.06
CA HIS A 67 -6.07 4.35 11.11
C HIS A 67 -7.07 3.37 10.50
N ASN A 68 -7.17 2.18 11.10
CA ASN A 68 -8.22 1.22 10.80
C ASN A 68 -9.43 1.51 11.71
N PRO A 69 -10.54 2.07 11.19
CA PRO A 69 -11.70 2.44 12.01
C PRO A 69 -12.57 1.25 12.44
N HIS A 70 -12.20 0.02 12.06
CA HIS A 70 -12.93 -1.16 12.47
C HIS A 70 -12.78 -1.40 13.96
N PHE A 71 -13.90 -1.71 14.63
CA PHE A 71 -13.91 -2.14 16.02
C PHE A 71 -13.19 -3.49 16.20
N GLN A 72 -12.64 -3.71 17.40
CA GLN A 72 -12.05 -4.98 17.79
C GLN A 72 -12.97 -6.18 17.46
N GLY A 73 -12.39 -7.17 16.78
CA GLY A 73 -13.10 -8.39 16.33
C GLY A 73 -13.56 -8.37 14.87
N SER A 74 -13.46 -7.24 14.15
CA SER A 74 -13.91 -7.11 12.75
C SER A 74 -12.85 -7.45 11.68
N GLY A 75 -11.66 -7.93 12.08
CA GLY A 75 -10.57 -8.29 11.17
C GLY A 75 -9.75 -7.08 10.69
N GLY A 76 -8.45 -7.30 10.46
CA GLY A 76 -7.53 -6.26 10.02
C GLY A 76 -7.69 -5.89 8.55
N ILE A 77 -7.35 -4.65 8.20
CA ILE A 77 -7.35 -4.14 6.84
C ILE A 77 -5.97 -4.30 6.23
N LYS A 78 -5.88 -4.92 5.06
CA LYS A 78 -4.67 -4.96 4.22
C LYS A 78 -4.72 -3.86 3.18
N PHE A 79 -3.59 -3.20 2.98
CA PHE A 79 -3.45 -2.13 2.00
C PHE A 79 -2.01 -2.04 1.54
N ASP A 80 -1.80 -1.40 0.40
CA ASP A 80 -0.46 -1.11 -0.08
C ASP A 80 -0.21 0.39 -0.12
N LYS A 81 1.04 0.82 0.00
CA LYS A 81 1.42 2.22 -0.21
C LYS A 81 2.65 2.39 -1.08
N LYS A 82 2.68 3.46 -1.86
CA LYS A 82 3.85 3.90 -2.65
C LYS A 82 4.04 5.41 -2.53
N PHE A 83 5.23 5.85 -2.87
CA PHE A 83 5.67 7.25 -2.76
C PHE A 83 6.04 7.76 -4.14
N VAL A 84 5.52 8.93 -4.50
CA VAL A 84 5.76 9.56 -5.80
C VAL A 84 6.31 10.96 -5.56
N ARG A 85 7.52 11.22 -6.02
CA ARG A 85 8.12 12.56 -5.97
C ARG A 85 7.69 13.35 -7.20
N ALA A 86 7.13 14.53 -6.99
CA ALA A 86 6.84 15.47 -8.05
C ALA A 86 8.09 16.27 -8.44
N LEU A 87 8.19 16.60 -9.73
CA LEU A 87 9.14 17.58 -10.25
C LEU A 87 8.35 18.79 -10.77
N PRO A 88 8.93 20.00 -10.70
CA PRO A 88 8.38 21.13 -11.43
C PRO A 88 8.23 20.79 -12.91
N GLU A 89 7.07 21.10 -13.51
CA GLU A 89 6.82 20.89 -14.95
C GLU A 89 7.82 21.68 -15.80
N GLU A 90 8.07 22.94 -15.40
CA GLU A 90 9.09 23.81 -15.98
C GLU A 90 10.34 23.81 -15.09
N GLY A 91 11.51 23.57 -15.69
CA GLY A 91 12.79 23.56 -14.98
C GLY A 91 13.96 23.23 -15.89
N PRO A 92 15.14 22.91 -15.31
CA PRO A 92 16.31 22.49 -16.08
C PRO A 92 16.08 21.23 -16.91
N GLU A 93 15.13 20.38 -16.49
CA GLU A 93 14.75 19.14 -17.17
C GLU A 93 13.22 19.08 -17.36
N PRO A 94 12.65 19.83 -18.32
CA PRO A 94 11.21 19.84 -18.57
C PRO A 94 10.70 18.44 -18.93
N GLY A 95 9.56 18.05 -18.35
CA GLY A 95 8.95 16.74 -18.58
C GLY A 95 9.65 15.55 -17.90
N ALA A 96 10.71 15.79 -17.11
CA ALA A 96 11.30 14.73 -16.30
C ALA A 96 10.32 14.24 -15.23
N SER A 97 10.33 12.94 -14.98
CA SER A 97 9.58 12.31 -13.88
C SER A 97 10.45 11.27 -13.20
N TYR A 98 10.26 11.10 -11.89
CA TYR A 98 10.89 10.00 -11.17
C TYR A 98 9.98 8.78 -11.20
N ARG A 99 10.59 7.60 -11.33
CA ARG A 99 9.88 6.35 -11.05
C ARG A 99 9.35 6.40 -9.60
N PRO A 100 8.08 6.04 -9.36
CA PRO A 100 7.58 5.86 -8.00
C PRO A 100 8.44 4.88 -7.20
N SER A 101 8.37 4.96 -5.87
CA SER A 101 8.88 3.88 -5.03
C SER A 101 8.16 2.57 -5.36
N ASP A 102 8.76 1.46 -4.96
CA ASP A 102 8.06 0.18 -5.04
C ASP A 102 6.81 0.19 -4.14
N LEU A 103 5.80 -0.55 -4.59
CA LEU A 103 4.55 -0.74 -3.85
C LEU A 103 4.84 -1.64 -2.65
N SER A 104 4.60 -1.12 -1.44
CA SER A 104 4.90 -1.82 -0.18
C SER A 104 3.60 -2.31 0.48
N PRO A 105 3.49 -3.59 0.86
CA PRO A 105 2.30 -4.12 1.54
C PRO A 105 2.31 -3.83 3.04
N HIS A 106 1.13 -3.54 3.57
CA HIS A 106 0.87 -3.22 4.97
C HIS A 106 -0.44 -3.82 5.46
N GLY A 107 -0.60 -3.85 6.78
CA GLY A 107 -1.86 -4.17 7.42
C GLY A 107 -2.00 -3.46 8.76
N LEU A 108 -3.23 -3.18 9.14
CA LEU A 108 -3.60 -2.65 10.45
C LEU A 108 -4.67 -3.54 11.07
N GLU A 109 -4.41 -3.98 12.30
CA GLU A 109 -5.45 -4.60 13.13
C GLU A 109 -6.57 -3.59 13.43
N PRO A 110 -7.77 -4.06 13.81
CA PRO A 110 -8.87 -3.18 14.21
C PRO A 110 -8.45 -2.21 15.32
N ASP A 111 -8.82 -0.93 15.19
CA ASP A 111 -8.46 0.19 16.08
C ASP A 111 -6.94 0.54 16.15
N TYR A 112 -6.11 -0.01 15.25
CA TYR A 112 -4.68 0.34 15.18
C TYR A 112 -4.41 1.43 14.14
N ALA A 113 -3.34 2.18 14.36
CA ALA A 113 -2.87 3.22 13.46
C ALA A 113 -1.36 3.12 13.16
N MET A 114 -0.94 3.72 12.06
CA MET A 114 0.46 3.97 11.75
C MET A 114 0.68 5.41 11.27
N GLU A 115 1.93 5.87 11.31
CA GLU A 115 2.35 7.18 10.83
C GLU A 115 3.25 7.04 9.60
N VAL A 116 3.11 7.99 8.67
CA VAL A 116 4.07 8.26 7.60
C VAL A 116 4.55 9.70 7.75
N ASP A 117 5.87 9.87 7.90
CA ASP A 117 6.49 11.18 8.09
C ASP A 117 7.53 11.50 7.00
N CYS A 118 8.13 12.69 7.09
CA CYS A 118 9.17 13.10 6.14
C CYS A 118 10.42 12.21 6.15
N PHE A 119 10.73 11.55 7.27
CA PHE A 119 11.86 10.63 7.36
C PHE A 119 11.59 9.37 6.52
N GLU A 120 10.42 8.74 6.69
CA GLU A 120 9.99 7.59 5.91
C GLU A 120 9.88 7.94 4.42
N ILE A 121 9.24 9.06 4.09
CA ILE A 121 9.05 9.51 2.70
C ILE A 121 10.40 9.62 1.99
N ARG A 122 11.40 10.25 2.61
CA ARG A 122 12.74 10.40 2.03
C ARG A 122 13.42 9.05 1.85
N MET A 123 13.37 8.20 2.87
CA MET A 123 13.97 6.86 2.82
C MET A 123 13.36 6.04 1.66
N LYS A 124 12.04 6.05 1.51
CA LYS A 124 11.32 5.32 0.46
C LYS A 124 11.54 5.87 -0.95
N LEU A 125 11.91 7.15 -1.06
CA LEU A 125 12.32 7.80 -2.32
C LEU A 125 13.82 7.66 -2.62
N GLY A 126 14.59 6.92 -1.80
CA GLY A 126 16.03 6.78 -1.97
C GLY A 126 16.82 8.06 -1.69
N LEU A 127 16.25 8.98 -0.91
CA LEU A 127 16.87 10.24 -0.51
C LEU A 127 17.44 10.12 0.92
N PRO A 128 18.43 10.96 1.29
CA PRO A 128 18.90 11.02 2.68
C PRO A 128 17.74 11.29 3.64
N PRO A 129 17.49 10.45 4.67
CA PRO A 129 16.33 10.57 5.55
C PRO A 129 16.24 11.90 6.29
N ASN A 130 17.39 12.48 6.68
CA ASN A 130 17.49 13.78 7.33
C ASN A 130 17.83 14.92 6.36
N GLY A 131 17.59 14.73 5.06
CA GLY A 131 17.88 15.75 4.04
C GLY A 131 17.04 17.01 4.23
N THR A 132 17.59 18.16 3.85
CA THR A 132 16.94 19.47 4.02
C THR A 132 16.39 20.06 2.73
N ASN A 133 16.77 19.54 1.56
CA ASN A 133 16.25 20.01 0.26
C ASN A 133 14.74 19.82 0.17
N PHE A 134 14.00 20.86 -0.21
CA PHE A 134 12.55 20.75 -0.38
C PHE A 134 12.18 19.68 -1.41
N ILE A 135 11.24 18.82 -1.03
CA ILE A 135 10.58 17.84 -1.90
C ILE A 135 9.09 17.87 -1.64
N GLU A 136 8.31 17.60 -2.68
CA GLU A 136 6.87 17.41 -2.60
C GLU A 136 6.42 16.30 -3.54
N GLY A 137 5.19 15.83 -3.35
CA GLY A 137 4.63 14.76 -4.14
C GLY A 137 3.44 14.11 -3.44
N TRP A 138 3.28 12.80 -3.63
CA TRP A 138 2.18 12.02 -3.08
C TRP A 138 2.63 10.75 -2.34
N VAL A 139 1.98 10.48 -1.22
CA VAL A 139 1.85 9.13 -0.66
C VAL A 139 0.53 8.58 -1.18
N VAL A 140 0.59 7.49 -1.93
CA VAL A 140 -0.57 6.84 -2.52
C VAL A 140 -0.83 5.55 -1.78
N ILE A 141 -2.03 5.40 -1.23
CA ILE A 141 -2.45 4.25 -0.43
C ILE A 141 -3.57 3.54 -1.18
N TYR A 142 -3.42 2.24 -1.44
CA TYR A 142 -4.39 1.40 -2.12
C TYR A 142 -5.07 0.46 -1.14
N THR A 143 -6.39 0.48 -1.09
CA THR A 143 -7.19 -0.51 -0.34
C THR A 143 -7.84 -1.51 -1.29
N TYR A 144 -8.15 -2.67 -0.73
CA TYR A 144 -8.70 -3.82 -1.44
C TYR A 144 -10.11 -4.13 -0.93
N ALA A 145 -10.88 -4.89 -1.70
CA ALA A 145 -12.14 -5.41 -1.18
C ALA A 145 -11.88 -6.53 -0.17
N ASP A 146 -12.77 -6.63 0.82
CA ASP A 146 -12.83 -7.75 1.76
C ASP A 146 -13.27 -9.05 1.05
N PRO A 147 -13.25 -10.22 1.74
CA PRO A 147 -13.69 -11.48 1.14
C PRO A 147 -15.15 -11.50 0.65
N ALA A 148 -15.99 -10.59 1.12
CA ALA A 148 -17.38 -10.41 0.69
C ALA A 148 -17.52 -9.41 -0.48
N GLY A 149 -16.41 -8.88 -1.00
CA GLY A 149 -16.39 -7.92 -2.10
C GLY A 149 -16.69 -6.47 -1.68
N ARG A 150 -16.70 -6.16 -0.38
CA ARG A 150 -16.97 -4.81 0.13
C ARG A 150 -15.68 -3.99 0.15
N PRO A 151 -15.69 -2.72 -0.30
CA PRO A 151 -14.49 -1.88 -0.22
C PRO A 151 -14.07 -1.63 1.23
N GLU A 152 -12.82 -1.94 1.55
CA GLU A 152 -12.22 -1.56 2.83
C GLU A 152 -11.89 -0.06 2.86
N GLN A 153 -12.13 0.57 4.02
CA GLN A 153 -11.88 1.99 4.25
C GLN A 153 -10.94 2.22 5.43
N LEU A 154 -10.08 3.22 5.31
CA LEU A 154 -9.14 3.66 6.33
C LEU A 154 -9.47 5.12 6.68
N ASP A 155 -9.25 5.50 7.93
CA ASP A 155 -9.19 6.92 8.27
C ASP A 155 -7.79 7.43 7.93
N VAL A 156 -7.69 8.35 6.97
CA VAL A 156 -6.41 8.97 6.59
C VAL A 156 -6.45 10.45 6.89
N THR A 157 -5.56 10.92 7.75
CA THR A 157 -5.43 12.34 8.11
C THR A 157 -3.99 12.78 7.95
N ALA A 158 -3.78 13.96 7.37
CA ALA A 158 -2.47 14.57 7.22
C ALA A 158 -2.40 15.89 8.00
N ALA A 159 -1.32 16.06 8.76
CA ALA A 159 -0.91 17.32 9.36
C ALA A 159 0.25 17.93 8.54
N TYR A 160 0.06 19.16 8.08
CA TYR A 160 1.05 19.95 7.38
C TYR A 160 1.52 21.07 8.30
N THR A 161 2.80 21.11 8.59
CA THR A 161 3.41 22.18 9.37
C THR A 161 4.44 22.92 8.54
N VAL A 162 4.47 24.25 8.72
CA VAL A 162 5.52 25.09 8.15
C VAL A 162 6.02 26.06 9.20
N ALA A 163 7.32 26.04 9.46
CA ALA A 163 7.99 27.06 10.24
C ALA A 163 8.62 28.10 9.32
N SER A 164 8.65 29.37 9.73
CA SER A 164 9.43 30.39 9.01
C SER A 164 10.92 30.00 8.99
N LEU A 165 11.68 30.50 8.01
CA LEU A 165 13.11 30.20 7.91
C LEU A 165 13.90 30.66 9.15
N SER A 166 13.45 31.74 9.80
CA SER A 166 14.00 32.23 11.07
C SER A 166 13.56 31.42 12.30
N GLY A 167 12.56 30.54 12.15
CA GLY A 167 11.96 29.76 13.23
C GLY A 167 11.02 30.55 14.15
N SER A 168 10.68 31.79 13.78
CA SER A 168 9.93 32.72 14.63
C SER A 168 8.41 32.52 14.58
N SER A 169 7.90 31.78 13.60
CA SER A 169 6.48 31.46 13.47
C SER A 169 6.27 30.06 12.90
N VAL A 170 5.13 29.43 13.26
CA VAL A 170 4.70 28.13 12.77
C VAL A 170 3.24 28.23 12.34
N SER A 171 2.92 27.65 11.18
CA SER A 171 1.54 27.41 10.72
C SER A 171 1.29 25.91 10.68
N LEU A 172 0.05 25.51 10.96
CA LEU A 172 -0.43 24.12 10.97
C LEU A 172 -1.74 24.05 10.19
N GLU A 173 -1.87 23.04 9.33
CA GLU A 173 -3.12 22.63 8.71
C GLU A 173 -3.31 21.12 8.92
N VAL A 174 -4.54 20.70 9.23
CA VAL A 174 -4.91 19.28 9.34
C VAL A 174 -6.01 19.00 8.33
N ALA A 175 -5.83 17.98 7.51
CA ALA A 175 -6.76 17.60 6.45
C ALA A 175 -7.10 16.11 6.53
N SER A 176 -8.38 15.77 6.56
CA SER A 176 -8.87 14.41 6.30
C SER A 176 -8.84 14.14 4.80
N ILE A 177 -8.32 12.97 4.42
CA ILE A 177 -8.14 12.59 3.02
C ILE A 177 -9.22 11.57 2.65
N ALA A 178 -10.04 11.92 1.67
CA ALA A 178 -11.11 11.04 1.20
C ALA A 178 -10.58 9.93 0.29
N GLN A 179 -11.15 8.74 0.43
CA GLN A 179 -10.97 7.65 -0.52
C GLN A 179 -11.64 7.97 -1.85
N ARG A 180 -11.00 7.60 -2.95
CA ARG A 180 -11.62 7.51 -4.27
C ARG A 180 -11.66 6.06 -4.76
N SER A 181 -12.67 5.70 -5.53
CA SER A 181 -12.73 4.40 -6.19
C SER A 181 -11.68 4.30 -7.30
N VAL A 182 -11.08 3.14 -7.44
CA VAL A 182 -10.15 2.83 -8.53
C VAL A 182 -10.86 1.92 -9.52
N ASN A 183 -11.10 2.43 -10.74
CA ASN A 183 -11.78 1.68 -11.80
C ASN A 183 -10.86 0.72 -12.55
#